data_AF-C3Z3J2-F1
#
_entry.id   AF-C3Z3J2-F1
#
_cell.length_a   1.000
_cell.length_b   1.000
_cell.length_c   1.000
_cell.angle_alpha   90.00
_cell.angle_beta   90.00
_cell.angle_gamma   90.00
#
_symmetry.space_group_name_H-M   'P 1'
#
loop_
_entity.id
_entity.type
_entity.pdbx_description
1 polymer ?
#
loop_
_entity_poly.entity_id
_entity_poly.type
_entity_poly.pdbx_seq_one_letter_code
_entity_poly.pdbx_strand_id
1 'polypeptide(L)'
;MDKEAVASSPTSLVDNVSKTVSEMEELLERARNFVKGSLDDFMDSRVGCLGGLIGIYHNFYTRLCVKTRLEAERLWEHLYRYPSVQSAVEDLWEVEDQWDTFLQDVDKQLNADRAGGEDLRVGARGPVDVPLVDARTGRSVSLQDYLGSQCLVLVLLRHFA
;
A
#
# COMPACT_ATOMS: atom_id res chain seq x y z
N MET A 1 -30.18 -17.06 -2.62
CA MET A 1 -29.74 -16.12 -1.57
C MET A 1 -28.66 -15.26 -2.17
N ASP A 2 -28.99 -14.00 -2.44
CA ASP A 2 -28.12 -13.06 -3.14
C ASP A 2 -26.89 -12.73 -2.30
N LYS A 3 -25.71 -12.87 -2.89
CA LYS A 3 -24.42 -12.60 -2.23
C LYS A 3 -24.33 -11.14 -1.73
N GLU A 4 -25.00 -10.21 -2.41
CA GLU A 4 -25.11 -8.81 -2.00
C GLU A 4 -25.82 -8.63 -0.66
N ALA A 5 -26.90 -9.39 -0.40
CA ALA A 5 -27.69 -9.24 0.84
C ALA A 5 -26.97 -9.78 2.09
N VAL A 6 -26.02 -10.71 1.91
CA VAL A 6 -25.24 -11.30 3.01
C VAL A 6 -24.08 -10.38 3.41
N ALA A 7 -23.39 -9.78 2.42
CA ALA A 7 -22.30 -8.83 2.64
C ALA A 7 -22.77 -7.52 3.30
N SER A 8 -24.05 -7.16 3.15
CA SER A 8 -24.65 -5.95 3.72
C SER A 8 -25.23 -6.12 5.13
N SER A 9 -24.98 -7.23 5.81
CA SER A 9 -25.40 -7.39 7.21
C SER A 9 -24.36 -6.79 8.18
N PRO A 10 -24.78 -6.17 9.31
CA PRO A 10 -23.85 -5.59 10.28
C PRO A 10 -22.81 -6.58 10.79
N THR A 11 -23.22 -7.82 11.08
CA THR A 11 -22.31 -8.87 11.56
C THR A 11 -21.28 -9.26 10.49
N SER A 12 -21.73 -9.50 9.25
CA SER A 12 -20.79 -9.86 8.18
C SER A 12 -19.82 -8.73 7.85
N LEU A 13 -20.26 -7.47 7.92
CA LEU A 13 -19.40 -6.32 7.74
C LEU A 13 -18.31 -6.27 8.82
N VAL A 14 -18.72 -6.37 10.10
CA VAL A 14 -17.78 -6.40 11.23
C VAL A 14 -16.76 -7.53 11.06
N ASP A 15 -17.21 -8.76 10.78
CA ASP A 15 -16.31 -9.90 10.60
C ASP A 15 -15.29 -9.67 9.47
N ASN A 16 -15.71 -9.07 8.35
CA ASN A 16 -14.82 -8.77 7.24
C ASN A 16 -13.83 -7.65 7.56
N VAL A 17 -14.28 -6.61 8.26
CA VAL A 17 -13.41 -5.50 8.68
C VAL A 17 -12.41 -5.99 9.72
N SER A 18 -12.84 -6.64 10.79
CA SER A 18 -11.95 -7.18 11.83
C SER A 18 -10.93 -8.17 11.27
N LYS A 19 -11.34 -9.04 10.33
CA LYS A 19 -10.40 -9.93 9.64
C LYS A 19 -9.36 -9.15 8.83
N THR A 20 -9.75 -8.06 8.18
CA THR A 20 -8.85 -7.19 7.41
C THR A 20 -7.86 -6.49 8.34
N VAL A 21 -8.33 -5.99 9.48
CA VAL A 21 -7.48 -5.40 10.53
C VAL A 21 -6.42 -6.39 10.99
N SER A 22 -6.81 -7.61 11.38
CA SER A 22 -5.84 -8.62 11.82
C SER A 22 -4.82 -8.98 10.73
N GLU A 23 -5.25 -9.11 9.46
CA GLU A 23 -4.34 -9.35 8.34
C GLU A 23 -3.33 -8.19 8.15
N MET A 24 -3.77 -6.94 8.36
CA MET A 24 -2.93 -5.74 8.30
C MET A 24 -1.95 -5.66 9.46
N GLU A 25 -2.37 -5.97 10.68
CA GLU A 25 -1.52 -5.98 11.88
C GLU A 25 -0.42 -7.06 11.77
N GLU A 26 -0.78 -8.27 11.33
CA GLU A 26 0.19 -9.36 11.11
C GLU A 26 1.23 -8.99 10.04
N LEU A 27 0.80 -8.29 8.99
CA LEU A 27 1.70 -7.79 7.96
C LEU A 27 2.60 -6.66 8.48
N LEU A 28 2.06 -5.78 9.33
CA LEU A 28 2.79 -4.67 9.94
C LEU A 28 3.86 -5.18 10.89
N GLU A 29 3.55 -6.16 11.73
CA GLU A 29 4.51 -6.79 12.63
C GLU A 29 5.63 -7.50 11.85
N ARG A 30 5.31 -8.16 10.74
CA ARG A 30 6.33 -8.71 9.83
C ARG A 30 7.22 -7.60 9.25
N ALA A 31 6.64 -6.51 8.79
CA ALA A 31 7.38 -5.37 8.25
C ALA A 31 8.31 -4.75 9.30
N ARG A 32 7.82 -4.54 10.53
CA ARG A 32 8.62 -4.08 11.68
C ARG A 32 9.78 -5.02 11.99
N ASN A 33 9.56 -6.34 11.92
CA ASN A 33 10.62 -7.32 12.17
C ASN A 33 11.69 -7.32 11.07
N PHE A 34 11.33 -7.08 9.81
CA PHE A 34 12.33 -6.89 8.75
C PHE A 34 13.20 -5.67 9.03
N VAL A 35 12.60 -4.52 9.36
CA VAL A 35 13.33 -3.29 9.67
C VAL A 35 14.26 -3.45 10.88
N LYS A 36 13.84 -4.21 11.91
CA LYS A 36 14.70 -4.54 13.06
C LYS A 36 15.93 -5.38 12.67
N GLY A 37 15.81 -6.23 11.65
CA GLY A 37 16.92 -7.05 11.15
C GLY A 37 17.90 -6.21 10.32
N SER A 38 17.38 -5.59 9.26
CA SER A 38 18.09 -4.62 8.43
C SER A 38 17.09 -3.85 7.57
N LEU A 39 17.39 -2.58 7.32
CA LEU A 39 16.61 -1.78 6.37
C LEU A 39 16.66 -2.38 4.96
N ASP A 40 17.78 -2.98 4.57
CA ASP A 40 17.94 -3.67 3.28
C ASP A 40 17.06 -4.92 3.17
N ASP A 41 16.90 -5.69 4.26
CA ASP A 41 16.01 -6.86 4.28
C ASP A 41 14.54 -6.44 4.11
N PHE A 42 14.17 -5.30 4.67
CA PHE A 42 12.86 -4.68 4.39
C PHE A 42 12.78 -4.21 2.93
N MET A 43 13.83 -3.59 2.40
CA MET A 43 13.86 -3.10 1.04
C MET A 43 13.69 -4.20 -0.01
N ASP A 44 14.33 -5.34 0.18
CA ASP A 44 14.24 -6.50 -0.70
C ASP A 44 12.89 -7.22 -0.58
N SER A 45 12.25 -7.11 0.59
CA SER A 45 10.89 -7.59 0.82
C SER A 45 9.79 -6.56 0.55
N ARG A 46 10.10 -5.36 0.05
CA ARG A 46 9.12 -4.27 -0.22
C ARG A 46 7.94 -4.72 -1.07
N VAL A 47 8.20 -5.52 -2.10
CA VAL A 47 7.14 -6.08 -2.96
C VAL A 47 6.24 -7.06 -2.18
N GLY A 48 6.79 -7.77 -1.19
CA GLY A 48 6.05 -8.68 -0.32
C GLY A 48 5.23 -7.96 0.76
N CYS A 49 5.81 -6.96 1.44
CA CYS A 49 5.11 -6.23 2.51
C CYS A 49 4.15 -5.17 1.97
N LEU A 50 4.61 -4.25 1.13
CA LEU A 50 3.74 -3.19 0.59
C LEU A 50 2.75 -3.74 -0.44
N GLY A 51 3.20 -4.67 -1.28
CA GLY A 51 2.31 -5.40 -2.18
C GLY A 51 1.32 -6.30 -1.43
N GLY A 52 1.72 -6.81 -0.25
CA GLY A 52 0.83 -7.53 0.66
C GLY A 52 -0.38 -6.72 1.08
N LEU A 53 -0.19 -5.43 1.40
CA LEU A 53 -1.27 -4.54 1.81
C LEU A 53 -2.28 -4.32 0.67
N ILE A 54 -1.80 -4.17 -0.56
CA ILE A 54 -2.67 -4.12 -1.77
C ILE A 54 -3.50 -5.40 -1.89
N GLY A 55 -2.87 -6.56 -1.67
CA GLY A 55 -3.56 -7.86 -1.68
C GLY A 55 -4.65 -7.97 -0.60
N ILE A 56 -4.40 -7.44 0.60
CA ILE A 56 -5.37 -7.41 1.70
C ILE A 56 -6.59 -6.56 1.32
N TYR A 57 -6.40 -5.33 0.84
CA TYR A 57 -7.53 -4.50 0.39
C TYR A 57 -8.28 -5.09 -0.78
N HIS A 58 -7.59 -5.69 -1.74
CA HIS A 58 -8.23 -6.41 -2.85
C HIS A 58 -9.15 -7.53 -2.32
N ASN A 59 -8.67 -8.32 -1.36
CA ASN A 59 -9.47 -9.36 -0.72
C ASN A 59 -10.63 -8.79 0.08
N PHE A 60 -10.41 -7.71 0.82
CA PHE A 60 -11.46 -7.00 1.56
C PHE A 60 -12.60 -6.54 0.64
N TYR A 61 -12.28 -5.85 -0.45
CA TYR A 61 -13.27 -5.40 -1.42
C TYR A 61 -13.99 -6.57 -2.10
N THR A 62 -13.25 -7.63 -2.42
CA THR A 62 -13.83 -8.86 -2.97
C THR A 62 -14.83 -9.51 -2.01
N ARG A 63 -14.50 -9.57 -0.70
CA ARG A 63 -15.40 -10.11 0.34
C ARG A 63 -16.66 -9.26 0.51
N LEU A 64 -16.53 -7.93 0.40
CA LEU A 64 -17.64 -6.99 0.47
C LEU A 64 -18.42 -6.85 -0.85
N CYS A 65 -17.97 -7.51 -1.93
CA CYS A 65 -18.55 -7.37 -3.27
C CYS A 65 -18.54 -5.92 -3.81
N VAL A 66 -17.53 -5.14 -3.43
CA VAL A 66 -17.31 -3.76 -3.90
C VAL A 66 -16.03 -3.67 -4.73
N LYS A 67 -15.85 -2.58 -5.46
CA LYS A 67 -14.68 -2.32 -6.31
C LYS A 67 -13.80 -1.22 -5.77
N THR A 68 -14.32 -0.36 -4.89
CA THR A 68 -13.63 0.83 -4.42
C THR A 68 -13.79 1.03 -2.92
N ARG A 69 -12.84 1.75 -2.32
CA ARG A 69 -12.93 2.26 -0.94
C ARG A 69 -14.23 3.04 -0.70
N LEU A 70 -14.60 3.93 -1.62
CA LEU A 70 -15.82 4.74 -1.52
C LEU A 70 -17.09 3.88 -1.49
N GLU A 71 -17.14 2.79 -2.26
CA GLU A 71 -18.26 1.85 -2.20
C GLU A 71 -18.30 1.10 -0.86
N ALA A 72 -17.14 0.71 -0.31
CA ALA A 72 -17.06 0.13 1.03
C ALA A 72 -17.53 1.11 2.11
N GLU A 73 -17.15 2.39 1.98
CA GLU A 73 -17.57 3.48 2.89
C GLU A 73 -19.08 3.65 2.94
N ARG A 74 -19.72 3.67 1.77
CA ARG A 74 -21.18 3.74 1.66
C ARG A 74 -21.88 2.56 2.35
N LEU A 75 -21.27 1.36 2.34
CA LEU A 75 -21.85 0.19 3.02
C LEU A 75 -21.87 0.37 4.54
N TRP A 76 -20.76 0.77 5.16
CA TRP A 76 -20.74 0.96 6.61
C TRP A 76 -21.40 2.26 7.06
N GLU A 77 -21.44 3.32 6.25
CA GLU A 77 -22.24 4.53 6.53
C GLU A 77 -23.71 4.16 6.77
N HIS A 78 -24.28 3.28 5.93
CA HIS A 78 -25.66 2.84 6.08
C HIS A 78 -25.90 2.00 7.35
N LEU A 79 -24.84 1.39 7.87
CA LEU A 79 -24.84 0.54 9.06
C LEU A 79 -24.20 1.21 10.27
N TYR A 80 -23.85 2.50 10.18
CA TYR A 80 -23.09 3.21 11.21
C TYR A 80 -23.90 3.40 12.50
N ARG A 81 -25.21 3.15 12.47
CA ARG A 81 -26.06 3.10 13.67
C ARG A 81 -25.72 1.97 14.64
N TYR A 82 -24.97 0.95 14.20
CA TYR A 82 -24.59 -0.18 15.03
C TYR A 82 -23.21 0.10 15.68
N PRO A 83 -23.10 0.14 17.02
CA PRO A 83 -21.83 0.43 17.70
C PRO A 83 -20.69 -0.53 17.34
N SER A 84 -21.02 -1.80 17.07
CA SER A 84 -20.04 -2.79 16.61
C SER A 84 -19.43 -2.46 15.25
N VAL A 85 -20.23 -1.85 14.36
CA VAL A 85 -19.74 -1.38 13.05
C VAL A 85 -18.84 -0.16 13.24
N GLN A 86 -19.21 0.77 14.12
CA GLN A 86 -18.39 1.95 14.43
C GLN A 86 -17.02 1.51 14.94
N SER A 87 -16.99 0.66 15.98
CA SER A 87 -15.74 0.15 16.56
C SER A 87 -14.88 -0.55 15.53
N ALA A 88 -15.44 -1.44 14.70
CA ALA A 88 -14.66 -2.14 13.69
C ALA A 88 -14.05 -1.19 12.63
N VAL A 89 -14.78 -0.15 12.23
CA VAL A 89 -14.28 0.86 11.28
C VAL A 89 -13.23 1.77 11.93
N GLU A 90 -13.38 2.11 13.21
CA GLU A 90 -12.37 2.82 13.98
C GLU A 90 -11.08 2.01 14.09
N ASP A 91 -11.16 0.71 14.38
CA ASP A 91 -10.01 -0.20 14.40
C ASP A 91 -9.29 -0.23 13.03
N LEU A 92 -10.06 -0.21 11.93
CA LEU A 92 -9.51 -0.12 10.57
C LEU A 92 -8.73 1.18 10.34
N TRP A 93 -9.26 2.32 10.79
CA TRP A 93 -8.55 3.60 10.69
C TRP A 93 -7.30 3.63 11.56
N GLU A 94 -7.36 3.04 12.76
CA GLU A 94 -6.20 2.98 13.65
C GLU A 94 -5.05 2.17 13.02
N VAL A 95 -5.34 0.99 12.46
CA VAL A 95 -4.28 0.21 11.80
C VAL A 95 -3.76 0.89 10.52
N GLU A 96 -4.61 1.63 9.78
CA GLU A 96 -4.18 2.47 8.65
C GLU A 96 -3.19 3.56 9.09
N ASP A 97 -3.48 4.27 10.18
CA ASP A 97 -2.60 5.31 10.74
C ASP A 97 -1.27 4.74 11.27
N GLN A 98 -1.31 3.54 11.87
CA GLN A 98 -0.10 2.83 12.28
C GLN A 98 0.79 2.45 11.09
N TRP A 99 0.18 2.06 9.96
CA TRP A 99 0.91 1.81 8.72
C TRP A 99 1.55 3.08 8.17
N ASP A 100 0.82 4.20 8.13
CA ASP A 100 1.35 5.48 7.67
C ASP A 100 2.52 5.95 8.55
N THR A 101 2.37 5.86 9.87
CA THR A 101 3.44 6.19 10.84
C THR A 101 4.67 5.31 10.62
N PHE A 102 4.48 4.00 10.47
CA PHE A 102 5.59 3.08 10.19
C PHE A 102 6.34 3.45 8.91
N LEU A 103 5.61 3.75 7.83
CA LEU A 103 6.23 4.13 6.56
C LEU A 103 7.01 5.43 6.68
N GLN A 104 6.48 6.43 7.39
CA GLN A 104 7.19 7.67 7.69
C GLN A 104 8.47 7.46 8.51
N ASP A 105 8.52 6.45 9.38
CA ASP A 105 9.73 6.17 10.16
C ASP A 105 10.78 5.39 9.37
N VAL A 106 10.36 4.49 8.47
CA VAL A 106 11.24 3.82 7.49
C VAL A 106 11.89 4.84 6.57
N ASP A 107 11.10 5.79 6.09
CA ASP A 107 11.49 6.92 5.26
C ASP A 107 12.58 7.78 5.91
N LYS A 108 12.36 8.22 7.16
CA LYS A 108 13.35 8.98 7.93
C LYS A 108 14.67 8.23 8.08
N GLN A 109 14.63 6.91 8.31
CA GLN A 109 15.83 6.08 8.42
C GLN A 109 16.59 6.00 7.08
N LEU A 110 15.87 5.77 5.97
CA LEU A 110 16.45 5.77 4.63
C LEU A 110 17.10 7.11 4.27
N ASN A 111 16.48 8.22 4.68
CA ASN A 111 16.98 9.56 4.42
C ASN A 111 18.18 9.94 5.30
N ALA A 112 18.21 9.47 6.55
CA ALA A 112 19.36 9.66 7.45
C ALA A 112 20.64 9.00 6.90
N ASP A 113 20.51 7.82 6.29
CA ASP A 113 21.63 7.11 5.64
C ASP A 113 22.07 7.78 4.32
N ARG A 114 21.24 8.65 3.75
CA ARG A 114 21.47 9.33 2.45
C ARG A 114 21.99 10.76 2.55
N ALA A 115 22.38 11.23 3.74
CA ALA A 115 22.86 12.59 4.01
C ALA A 115 24.15 13.03 3.26
N GLY A 116 24.54 12.34 2.18
CA GLY A 116 25.64 12.70 1.28
C GLY A 116 25.25 12.95 -0.18
N GLY A 117 23.96 12.92 -0.56
CA GLY A 117 23.52 13.19 -1.94
C GLY A 117 23.38 14.69 -2.25
N GLU A 118 23.94 15.15 -3.37
CA GLU A 118 23.80 16.54 -3.85
C GLU A 118 22.33 16.98 -3.93
N ASP A 119 22.03 18.20 -3.45
CA ASP A 119 20.73 18.85 -3.56
C ASP A 119 20.26 18.90 -5.03
N LEU A 120 19.33 18.02 -5.39
CA LEU A 120 18.67 18.04 -6.69
C LEU A 120 17.90 19.37 -6.84
N ARG A 121 18.27 20.17 -7.85
CA ARG A 121 17.60 21.44 -8.16
C ARG A 121 16.57 21.26 -9.25
N VAL A 122 15.48 22.03 -9.16
CA VAL A 122 14.47 22.10 -10.24
C VAL A 122 15.16 22.51 -11.55
N GLY A 123 14.94 21.73 -12.61
CA GLY A 123 15.61 21.91 -13.91
C GLY A 123 16.91 21.11 -14.09
N ALA A 124 17.36 20.38 -13.06
CA ALA A 124 18.44 19.40 -13.22
C ALA A 124 18.04 18.29 -14.21
N ARG A 125 19.04 17.78 -14.95
CA ARG A 125 18.83 16.66 -15.88
C ARG A 125 18.45 15.41 -15.06
N GLY A 126 17.28 14.86 -15.34
CA GLY A 126 16.84 13.59 -14.74
C GLY A 126 17.68 12.40 -15.23
N PRO A 127 17.72 11.29 -14.47
CA PRO A 127 18.46 10.09 -14.82
C PRO A 127 17.75 9.30 -15.95
N VAL A 128 17.83 9.79 -17.18
CA VAL A 128 17.15 9.18 -18.35
C VAL A 128 17.95 8.04 -18.97
N ASP A 129 19.28 8.09 -18.83
CA ASP A 129 20.23 7.14 -19.42
C ASP A 129 20.55 5.96 -18.48
N VAL A 130 19.90 5.89 -17.32
CA VAL A 130 20.16 4.84 -16.33
C VAL A 130 19.69 3.49 -16.88
N PRO A 131 20.52 2.43 -16.79
CA PRO A 131 20.13 1.11 -17.21
C PRO A 131 19.03 0.56 -16.28
N LEU A 132 17.91 0.24 -16.89
CA LEU A 132 16.74 -0.44 -16.32
C LEU A 132 16.64 -1.84 -16.95
N VAL A 133 15.75 -2.67 -16.38
CA VAL A 133 15.43 -3.98 -16.92
C VAL A 133 13.95 -4.03 -17.27
N ASP A 134 13.63 -4.38 -18.52
CA ASP A 134 12.26 -4.68 -18.93
C ASP A 134 11.84 -5.98 -18.23
N ALA A 135 10.95 -5.87 -17.24
CA ALA A 135 10.48 -7.00 -16.44
C ALA A 135 9.79 -8.11 -17.26
N ARG A 136 9.29 -7.81 -18.46
CA ARG A 136 8.66 -8.81 -19.34
C ARG A 136 9.67 -9.55 -20.20
N THR A 137 10.71 -8.88 -20.68
CA THR A 137 11.65 -9.44 -21.68
C THR A 137 13.04 -9.72 -21.13
N GLY A 138 13.37 -9.21 -19.94
CA GLY A 138 14.69 -9.31 -19.32
C GLY A 138 15.78 -8.47 -20.00
N ARG A 139 15.42 -7.62 -20.97
CA ARG A 139 16.38 -6.80 -21.70
C ARG A 139 16.79 -5.60 -20.86
N SER A 140 18.06 -5.22 -20.98
CA SER A 140 18.53 -3.93 -20.50
C SER A 140 17.98 -2.83 -21.42
N VAL A 141 17.28 -1.88 -20.81
CA VAL A 141 16.64 -0.72 -21.45
C VAL A 141 16.98 0.53 -20.65
N SER A 142 16.64 1.70 -21.13
CA SER A 142 16.77 2.97 -20.40
C SER A 142 15.41 3.66 -20.32
N LEU A 143 15.26 4.66 -19.45
CA LEU A 143 14.04 5.47 -19.45
C LEU A 143 13.90 6.23 -20.78
N GLN A 144 15.01 6.65 -21.38
CA GLN A 144 15.05 7.33 -22.68
C GLN A 144 14.34 6.54 -23.79
N ASP A 145 14.42 5.21 -23.78
CA ASP A 145 13.79 4.34 -24.80
C ASP A 145 12.26 4.44 -24.80
N TYR A 146 11.67 4.91 -23.70
CA TYR A 146 10.21 5.06 -23.54
C TYR A 146 9.73 6.51 -23.65
N LEU A 147 10.63 7.48 -23.46
CA LEU A 147 10.33 8.92 -23.56
C LEU A 147 10.05 9.28 -25.03
N GLY A 148 8.79 9.59 -25.34
CA GLY A 148 8.32 9.86 -26.71
C GLY A 148 7.23 8.90 -27.22
N SER A 149 6.90 7.86 -26.42
CA SER A 149 5.74 7.01 -26.67
C SER A 149 4.43 7.81 -26.52
N GLN A 150 3.41 7.50 -27.33
CA GLN A 150 2.12 8.20 -27.30
C GLN A 150 1.40 8.11 -25.93
N CYS A 151 1.63 7.03 -25.18
CA CYS A 151 1.16 6.86 -23.81
C CYS A 151 2.26 6.22 -22.95
N LEU A 152 2.81 6.96 -22.00
CA LEU A 152 3.71 6.46 -20.97
C LEU A 152 3.10 6.75 -19.60
N VAL A 153 2.87 5.69 -18.81
CA VAL A 153 2.56 5.82 -17.38
C VAL A 153 3.85 5.54 -16.62
N LEU A 154 4.48 6.60 -16.12
CA LEU A 154 5.67 6.49 -15.28
C LEU A 154 5.23 6.50 -13.81
N VAL A 155 5.32 5.34 -13.18
CA VAL A 155 5.11 5.21 -11.74
C VAL A 155 6.48 5.29 -11.07
N LEU A 156 6.85 6.48 -10.62
CA LEU A 156 7.98 6.63 -9.71
C LEU A 156 7.50 6.21 -8.34
N LEU A 157 7.83 4.98 -7.97
CA LEU A 157 7.68 4.57 -6.59
C LEU A 157 8.64 5.42 -5.79
N ARG A 158 8.07 6.25 -4.92
CA ARG A 158 8.84 6.95 -3.91
C ARG A 158 9.63 5.87 -3.19
N HIS A 159 10.95 5.95 -3.29
CA HIS A 159 11.75 5.50 -2.18
C HIS A 159 11.30 6.42 -1.06
N PHE A 160 10.37 5.96 -0.20
CA PHE A 160 9.68 6.81 0.78
C PHE A 160 10.68 7.86 1.28
N ALA A 161 10.38 9.11 0.92
CA ALA A 161 11.24 10.29 0.93
C ALA A 161 10.64 11.35 1.83
#